data_AF-A0A920FWT4-F1
#
_entry.id   AF-A0A920FWT4-F1
#
_cell.length_a   1.000
_cell.length_b   1.000
_cell.length_c   1.000
_cell.angle_alpha   90.00
_cell.angle_beta   90.00
_cell.angle_gamma   90.00
#
_symmetry.space_group_name_H-M   'P 1'
#
loop_
_entity.id
_entity.type
_entity.pdbx_description
1 polymer ?
#
loop_
_entity_poly.entity_id
_entity_poly.type
_entity_poly.pdbx_seq_one_letter_code
_entity_poly.pdbx_strand_id
1 'polypeptide(L)'
;MNLTDSGPLDYTPEYKVPKNKFFFMGDNRDNSSDSRVMSGVGFVPKENIIGKVWFIWFSIDTDFRFSRFWTLPLHIRYDRLFNIVK
;
A
#
# COMPACT_ATOMS: atom_id res chain seq x y z
N MET A 1 -10.56 -5.59 0.55
CA MET A 1 -11.99 -5.76 0.87
C MET A 1 -12.63 -4.42 0.60
N ASN A 2 -13.71 -4.39 -0.16
CA ASN A 2 -14.52 -3.18 -0.24
C ASN A 2 -15.34 -3.09 1.05
N LEU A 3 -15.29 -1.94 1.70
CA LEU A 3 -16.07 -1.60 2.88
C LEU A 3 -17.49 -1.19 2.48
N THR A 4 -17.67 -0.64 1.28
CA THR A 4 -18.96 -0.18 0.75
C THR A 4 -18.99 -0.30 -0.78
N ASP A 5 -20.17 -0.52 -1.37
CA ASP A 5 -20.36 -0.57 -2.83
C ASP A 5 -20.51 0.82 -3.50
N SER A 6 -20.41 1.92 -2.73
CA SER A 6 -20.64 3.28 -3.20
C SER A 6 -19.88 4.32 -2.36
N GLY A 7 -18.60 4.09 -2.16
CA GLY A 7 -17.70 5.00 -1.46
C GLY A 7 -17.42 6.29 -2.26
N PRO A 8 -17.02 7.38 -1.58
CA PRO A 8 -16.73 8.66 -2.24
C PRO A 8 -15.63 8.61 -3.32
N LEU A 9 -14.77 7.58 -3.29
CA LEU A 9 -13.65 7.39 -4.21
C LEU A 9 -13.87 6.28 -5.25
N ASP A 10 -15.10 5.74 -5.33
CA ASP A 10 -15.46 4.70 -6.31
C ASP A 10 -15.82 5.32 -7.66
N TYR A 11 -16.40 6.52 -7.64
CA TYR A 11 -16.79 7.27 -8.83
C TYR A 11 -15.97 8.55 -8.92
N THR A 12 -14.83 8.47 -9.60
CA THR A 12 -13.91 9.60 -9.80
C THR A 12 -13.98 10.12 -11.23
N PRO A 13 -13.75 11.42 -11.46
CA PRO A 13 -13.60 11.95 -12.80
C PRO A 13 -12.33 11.40 -13.46
N GLU A 14 -12.24 11.51 -14.79
CA GLU A 14 -11.03 11.13 -15.52
C GLU A 14 -9.84 12.03 -15.13
N TYR A 15 -8.69 11.41 -14.83
CA TYR A 15 -7.46 12.12 -14.51
C TYR A 15 -6.51 12.16 -15.71
N LYS A 16 -6.15 13.37 -16.14
CA LYS A 16 -5.06 13.58 -17.10
C LYS A 16 -3.75 13.82 -16.35
N VAL A 17 -2.91 12.80 -16.26
CA VAL A 17 -1.63 12.86 -15.55
C VAL A 17 -0.65 13.77 -16.31
N PRO A 18 -0.11 14.84 -15.69
CA PRO A 18 0.87 15.71 -16.33
C PRO A 18 2.18 14.98 -16.64
N LYS A 19 2.96 15.54 -17.58
CA LYS A 19 4.31 15.03 -17.88
C LYS A 19 5.18 15.01 -16.61
N ASN A 20 6.02 13.98 -16.48
CA ASN A 20 6.93 13.76 -15.34
C ASN A 20 6.23 13.56 -13.98
N LYS A 21 4.95 13.21 -13.98
CA LYS A 21 4.22 12.82 -12.76
C LYS A 21 3.61 11.44 -12.91
N PHE A 22 3.24 10.86 -11.77
CA PHE A 22 2.62 9.56 -11.65
C PHE A 22 1.33 9.65 -10.85
N PHE A 23 0.41 8.76 -11.16
CA PHE A 23 -0.83 8.55 -10.41
C PHE A 23 -0.75 7.18 -9.76
N PHE A 24 -0.77 7.14 -8.43
CA PHE A 24 -0.67 5.92 -7.65
C PHE A 24 -2.00 5.61 -6.98
N MET A 25 -2.33 4.32 -6.93
CA MET A 25 -3.51 3.81 -6.23
C MET A 25 -3.08 2.70 -5.30
N GLY A 26 -3.60 2.70 -4.07
CA GLY A 26 -3.38 1.60 -3.15
C GLY A 26 -4.20 0.37 -3.54
N ASP A 27 -3.72 -0.82 -3.18
CA ASP A 27 -4.46 -2.06 -3.39
C ASP A 27 -5.70 -2.16 -2.47
N ASN A 28 -5.60 -1.61 -1.26
CA ASN A 28 -6.73 -1.51 -0.33
C ASN A 28 -7.51 -0.21 -0.58
N ARG A 29 -8.31 -0.20 -1.66
CA ARG A 29 -8.92 1.01 -2.25
C ARG A 29 -9.70 1.88 -1.25
N ASP A 30 -10.49 1.28 -0.37
CA ASP A 30 -11.34 2.04 0.55
C ASP A 30 -10.59 2.58 1.76
N ASN A 31 -9.38 2.06 2.00
CA ASN A 31 -8.52 2.47 3.10
C ASN A 31 -7.17 3.00 2.59
N SER A 32 -7.21 3.71 1.46
CA SER A 32 -6.02 4.32 0.87
C SER A 32 -6.26 5.79 0.58
N SER A 33 -5.45 6.65 1.21
CA SER A 33 -5.32 8.06 0.86
C SER A 33 -4.33 8.20 -0.28
N ASP A 34 -4.74 7.85 -1.49
CA ASP A 34 -3.90 7.82 -2.68
C ASP A 34 -4.19 8.97 -3.67
N SER A 35 -3.67 8.91 -4.90
CA SER A 35 -3.75 10.00 -5.88
C SER A 35 -5.18 10.38 -6.28
N ARG A 36 -6.19 9.55 -5.98
CA ARG A 36 -7.60 9.93 -6.16
C ARG A 36 -8.00 11.13 -5.30
N VAL A 37 -7.37 11.28 -4.13
CA VAL A 37 -7.59 12.40 -3.20
C VAL A 37 -6.65 13.55 -3.57
N MET A 38 -7.10 14.42 -4.48
CA MET A 38 -6.26 15.50 -5.02
C MET A 38 -5.88 16.58 -4.00
N SER A 39 -6.70 16.78 -2.94
CA SER A 39 -6.36 17.66 -1.81
C SER A 39 -5.32 17.05 -0.86
N GLY A 40 -5.04 15.75 -0.98
CA GLY A 40 -4.07 15.01 -0.19
C GLY A 40 -2.81 14.72 -0.99
N VAL A 41 -2.67 13.49 -1.48
CA VAL A 41 -1.47 13.03 -2.19
C VAL A 41 -1.41 13.60 -3.61
N GLY A 42 -2.52 13.54 -4.36
CA GLY A 42 -2.57 13.95 -5.76
C GLY A 42 -1.51 13.28 -6.64
N PHE A 43 -1.03 13.99 -7.66
CA PHE A 43 0.00 13.47 -8.57
C PHE A 43 1.40 13.53 -7.96
N VAL A 44 2.14 12.42 -8.02
CA VAL A 44 3.49 12.32 -7.46
C VAL A 44 4.54 12.67 -8.53
N PRO A 45 5.43 13.65 -8.29
CA PRO A 45 6.53 13.96 -9.19
C PRO A 45 7.51 12.78 -9.34
N LYS A 46 8.07 12.59 -10.54
CA LYS A 46 9.02 11.50 -10.83
C LYS A 46 10.23 11.51 -9.89
N GLU A 47 10.72 12.69 -9.54
CA GLU A 47 11.84 12.91 -8.63
C GLU A 47 11.61 12.37 -7.22
N ASN A 48 10.35 12.19 -6.81
CA ASN A 48 10.00 11.62 -5.50
C ASN A 48 10.01 10.08 -5.51
N ILE A 49 10.26 9.44 -6.66
CA ILE A 49 10.26 7.99 -6.79
C ILE A 49 11.65 7.44 -6.47
N ILE A 50 11.76 6.69 -5.38
CA ILE A 50 13.02 6.07 -4.93
C ILE A 50 13.29 4.75 -5.67
N GLY A 51 12.26 3.91 -5.90
CA GLY A 51 12.45 2.62 -6.58
C GLY A 51 11.21 1.73 -6.58
N LYS A 52 11.35 0.53 -7.18
CA LYS A 52 10.31 -0.52 -7.21
C LYS A 52 10.46 -1.45 -5.99
N VAL A 53 9.33 -1.92 -5.45
CA VAL A 53 9.31 -3.00 -4.43
C VAL A 53 9.52 -4.35 -5.11
N TRP A 54 10.47 -5.15 -4.61
CA TRP A 54 10.87 -6.42 -5.25
C TRP A 54 10.33 -7.65 -4.51
N PHE A 55 10.43 -7.69 -3.18
CA PHE A 55 9.98 -8.82 -2.36
C PHE A 55 9.76 -8.40 -0.90
N ILE A 56 9.04 -9.24 -0.15
CA ILE A 56 8.82 -9.08 1.29
C ILE A 56 9.95 -9.77 2.04
N TRP A 57 10.83 -9.01 2.71
CA TRP A 57 11.93 -9.58 3.49
C TRP A 57 11.53 -9.93 4.94
N PHE A 58 10.42 -9.37 5.43
CA PHE A 58 9.93 -9.61 6.79
C PHE A 58 8.42 -9.44 6.92
N SER A 59 7.79 -10.34 7.67
CA SER A 59 6.37 -10.24 8.05
C SER A 59 6.13 -10.96 9.38
N ILE A 60 5.57 -10.24 10.34
CA ILE A 60 5.04 -10.79 11.60
C ILE A 60 3.51 -10.65 11.57
N ASP A 61 2.79 -11.52 12.27
CA ASP A 61 1.38 -11.28 12.57
C ASP A 61 1.14 -10.15 13.59
N THR A 62 -0.14 -9.86 13.82
CA THR A 62 -0.61 -8.80 14.71
C THR A 62 -0.69 -9.23 16.18
N ASP A 63 -0.55 -10.52 16.47
CA ASP A 63 -0.67 -11.08 17.82
C ASP A 63 0.66 -11.06 18.59
N PHE A 64 1.76 -10.80 17.89
CA PHE A 64 3.08 -10.61 18.48
C PHE A 64 3.09 -9.46 19.49
N ARG A 65 3.64 -9.73 20.69
CA ARG A 65 3.85 -8.73 21.74
C ARG A 65 5.32 -8.64 22.08
N PHE A 66 5.86 -7.43 22.12
CA PHE A 66 7.29 -7.20 22.41
C PHE A 66 7.72 -7.74 23.77
N SER A 67 6.83 -7.74 24.77
CA SER A 67 7.07 -8.34 26.08
C SER A 67 7.31 -9.86 26.04
N ARG A 68 6.92 -10.52 24.94
CA ARG A 68 7.17 -11.94 24.67
C ARG A 68 8.06 -12.10 23.44
N PHE A 69 9.15 -11.37 23.34
CA PHE A 69 10.03 -11.42 22.17
C PHE A 69 10.54 -12.84 21.85
N TRP A 70 10.62 -13.75 22.84
CA TRP A 70 10.93 -15.18 22.63
C TRP A 70 9.90 -15.92 21.76
N THR A 71 8.67 -15.44 21.63
CA THR A 71 7.67 -16.05 20.74
C THR A 71 7.81 -15.58 19.29
N LEU A 72 8.77 -14.70 18.99
CA LEU A 72 8.98 -14.13 17.66
C LEU A 72 9.02 -15.20 16.54
N PRO A 73 9.75 -16.32 16.65
CA PRO A 73 9.78 -17.34 15.60
C PRO A 73 8.39 -17.91 15.27
N LEU A 74 7.49 -17.98 16.25
CA LEU A 74 6.15 -18.54 16.06
C LEU A 74 5.19 -17.57 15.34
N HIS A 75 5.48 -16.27 15.37
CA HIS A 75 4.61 -15.22 14.80
C HIS A 75 5.12 -14.73 13.43
N ILE A 76 6.27 -15.24 12.97
CA ILE A 76 6.78 -14.95 11.63
C ILE A 76 5.89 -15.65 10.60
N ARG A 77 5.38 -14.87 9.64
CA ARG A 77 4.60 -15.36 8.51
C ARG A 77 5.52 -15.86 7.40
N TYR A 78 6.05 -17.08 7.58
CA TYR A 78 7.04 -17.67 6.68
C TYR A 78 6.55 -17.80 5.24
N ASP A 79 5.25 -18.01 5.04
CA ASP A 79 4.59 -18.08 3.73
C ASP A 79 4.68 -16.77 2.93
N ARG A 80 4.87 -15.63 3.61
CA ARG A 80 4.99 -14.31 2.99
C ARG A 80 6.42 -13.92 2.65
N LEU A 81 7.40 -14.54 3.30
CA LEU A 81 8.80 -14.21 3.12
C LEU A 81 9.25 -14.57 1.71
N PHE A 82 10.03 -13.67 1.11
CA PHE A 82 10.58 -13.81 -0.24
C PHE A 82 9.56 -13.97 -1.37
N ASN A 83 8.27 -13.73 -1.09
CA ASN A 83 7.31 -13.56 -2.17
C ASN A 83 7.69 -12.35 -3.00
N ILE A 84 7.93 -12.61 -4.29
CA ILE A 84 8.25 -11.61 -5.29
C ILE A 84 6.97 -10.85 -5.61
N VAL A 85 7.04 -9.52 -5.53
CA VAL A 85 5.96 -8.65 -5.96
C VAL A 85 6.09 -8.48 -7.47
N LYS A 86 5.12 -9.01 -8.23
CA LYS A 86 5.13 -8.95 -9.70
C LYS A 86 4.88 -7.53 -10.19
#